data_AF-K1TKL6-F1
#
_entry.id   AF-K1TKL6-F1
#
_cell.length_a   1.000
_cell.length_b   1.000
_cell.length_c   1.000
_cell.angle_alpha   90.00
_cell.angle_beta   90.00
_cell.angle_gamma   90.00
#
_symmetry.space_group_name_H-M   'P 1'
#
loop_
_entity.id
_entity.type
_entity.pdbx_description
1 polymer ?
#
loop_
_entity_poly.entity_id
_entity_poly.type
_entity_poly.pdbx_seq_one_letter_code
_entity_poly.pdbx_strand_id
1 'polypeptide(L)'
;KNLEDTNANRLDGVRATLLQGMANIRADNNKKLDEIRGTVDEKLETTLQRRVSESFRAVSTQLEQVYKGLGEMQNLAADVGSLKQVLSGVKTRGILGEVQLGAILKEILAPGQYAENVATVPGSSNRVEYAVKLPGQSGTVWLPIDAKFPAIPMHTCRTPRPAATPPR
;
A
#
# COMPACT_ATOMS: atom_id res chain seq x y z
N LYS A 1 32.22 99.36 -5.83
CA LYS A 1 31.14 98.88 -6.72
C LYS A 1 31.54 97.63 -7.50
N ASN A 2 32.49 97.67 -8.45
CA ASN A 2 32.85 96.49 -9.28
C ASN A 2 33.17 95.17 -8.54
N LEU A 3 33.84 95.20 -7.38
CA LEU A 3 34.24 93.98 -6.66
C LEU A 3 33.08 93.29 -5.93
N GLU A 4 32.13 94.07 -5.41
CA GLU A 4 30.94 93.54 -4.70
C GLU A 4 29.96 92.92 -5.70
N ASP A 5 29.76 93.58 -6.85
CA ASP A 5 28.95 93.06 -7.96
C ASP A 5 29.53 91.74 -8.52
N THR A 6 30.86 91.63 -8.61
CA THR A 6 31.54 90.41 -9.08
C THR A 6 31.40 89.26 -8.07
N ASN A 7 31.49 89.55 -6.77
CA ASN A 7 31.30 88.55 -5.73
C ASN A 7 29.83 88.08 -5.65
N ALA A 8 28.87 88.98 -5.80
CA ALA A 8 27.45 88.64 -5.87
C ALA A 8 27.15 87.69 -7.04
N ASN A 9 27.65 88.01 -8.24
CA ASN A 9 27.50 87.16 -9.42
C ASN A 9 28.14 85.77 -9.24
N ARG A 10 29.29 85.66 -8.57
CA ARG A 10 29.92 84.36 -8.28
C ARG A 10 29.10 83.52 -7.32
N LEU A 11 28.53 84.13 -6.28
CA LEU A 11 27.67 83.43 -5.33
C LEU A 11 26.36 82.95 -5.98
N ASP A 12 25.78 83.76 -6.88
CA ASP A 12 24.60 83.34 -7.65
C ASP A 12 24.93 82.23 -8.66
N GLY A 13 26.10 82.26 -9.30
CA GLY A 13 26.57 81.16 -10.15
C GLY A 13 26.74 79.85 -9.38
N VAL A 14 27.30 79.90 -8.16
CA VAL A 14 27.44 78.73 -7.29
C VAL A 14 26.08 78.20 -6.83
N ARG A 15 25.15 79.09 -6.44
CA ARG A 15 23.77 78.71 -6.09
C ARG A 15 23.02 78.10 -7.27
N ALA A 16 23.14 78.68 -8.46
CA ALA A 16 22.53 78.14 -9.68
C ALA A 16 23.07 76.75 -9.99
N THR A 17 24.38 76.54 -9.88
CA THR A 17 25.02 75.23 -10.10
C THR A 17 24.56 74.19 -9.07
N LEU A 18 24.40 74.60 -7.80
CA LEU A 18 23.89 73.71 -6.75
C LEU A 18 22.43 73.32 -6.98
N LEU A 19 21.57 74.28 -7.35
CA LEU A 19 20.17 74.01 -7.70
C LEU A 19 20.05 73.09 -8.92
N GLN A 20 20.89 73.30 -9.94
CA GLN A 20 20.99 72.44 -11.10
C GLN A 20 21.42 71.01 -10.71
N GLY A 21 22.44 70.89 -9.85
CA GLY A 21 22.91 69.60 -9.32
C GLY A 21 21.83 68.86 -8.53
N MET A 22 21.10 69.56 -7.65
CA MET A 22 19.99 68.98 -6.90
C MET A 22 18.82 68.57 -7.79
N ALA A 23 18.51 69.36 -8.82
CA ALA A 23 17.48 69.01 -9.80
C ALA A 23 17.86 67.76 -10.60
N ASN A 24 19.11 67.65 -11.03
CA ASN A 24 19.64 66.48 -11.72
C ASN A 24 19.60 65.23 -10.83
N ILE A 25 20.04 65.34 -9.57
CA ILE A 25 19.99 64.22 -8.60
C ILE A 25 18.55 63.78 -8.34
N ARG A 26 17.60 64.72 -8.26
CA ARG A 26 16.18 64.39 -8.09
C ARG A 26 15.64 63.66 -9.32
N ALA A 27 15.96 64.14 -10.52
CA ALA A 27 15.55 63.53 -11.77
C ALA A 27 16.13 62.12 -11.94
N ASP A 28 17.43 61.94 -11.65
CA ASP A 28 18.11 60.65 -11.72
C ASP A 28 17.56 59.65 -10.69
N ASN A 29 17.25 60.11 -9.47
CA ASN A 29 16.61 59.23 -8.47
C ASN A 29 15.23 58.78 -8.91
N ASN A 30 14.38 59.67 -9.44
CA ASN A 30 13.07 59.28 -9.97
C ASN A 30 13.23 58.24 -11.09
N LYS A 31 14.16 58.46 -12.02
CA LYS A 31 14.41 57.52 -13.11
C LYS A 31 14.88 56.15 -12.62
N LYS A 32 15.82 56.11 -11.67
CA LYS A 32 16.27 54.86 -11.04
C LYS A 32 15.17 54.16 -10.25
N LEU A 33 14.30 54.90 -9.56
CA LEU A 33 13.17 54.32 -8.85
C LEU A 33 12.17 53.67 -9.81
N ASP A 34 11.93 54.27 -10.97
CA ASP A 34 11.06 53.67 -12.00
C ASP A 34 11.72 52.44 -12.67
N GLU A 35 13.04 52.46 -12.91
CA GLU A 35 13.78 51.27 -13.34
C GLU A 35 13.72 50.13 -12.31
N ILE A 36 13.85 50.45 -11.01
CA ILE A 36 13.73 49.47 -9.93
C ILE A 36 12.31 48.91 -9.90
N ARG A 37 11.28 49.76 -10.00
CA ARG A 37 9.87 49.30 -10.06
C ARG A 37 9.66 48.33 -11.22
N GLY A 38 10.09 48.70 -12.43
CA GLY A 38 9.96 47.83 -13.60
C GLY A 38 10.71 46.51 -13.44
N THR A 39 11.98 46.55 -13.00
CA THR A 39 12.80 45.34 -12.83
C THR A 39 12.26 44.43 -11.72
N VAL A 40 11.74 45.01 -10.64
CA VAL A 40 11.16 44.26 -9.51
C VAL A 40 9.88 43.57 -9.92
N ASP A 41 8.98 44.26 -10.63
CA ASP A 41 7.75 43.66 -11.16
C ASP A 41 8.07 42.51 -12.12
N GLU A 42 8.99 42.73 -13.07
CA GLU A 42 9.37 41.72 -14.06
C GLU A 42 10.01 40.47 -13.42
N LYS A 43 10.86 40.66 -12.40
CA LYS A 43 11.48 39.54 -11.65
C LYS A 43 10.50 38.84 -10.72
N LEU A 44 9.58 39.56 -10.08
CA LEU A 44 8.56 38.96 -9.23
C LEU A 44 7.60 38.11 -10.05
N GLU A 45 7.12 38.62 -11.19
CA GLU A 45 6.20 37.92 -12.06
C GLU A 45 6.82 36.63 -12.61
N THR A 46 8.03 36.72 -13.19
CA THR A 46 8.73 35.54 -13.72
C THR A 46 9.09 34.52 -12.65
N THR A 47 9.57 34.97 -11.48
CA THR A 47 9.98 34.04 -10.41
C THR A 47 8.78 33.37 -9.75
N LEU A 48 7.71 34.12 -9.47
CA LEU A 48 6.50 33.60 -8.87
C LEU A 48 5.82 32.62 -9.82
N GLN A 49 5.66 32.99 -11.09
CA GLN A 49 5.02 32.13 -12.09
C GLN A 49 5.81 30.84 -12.32
N ARG A 50 7.15 30.91 -12.31
CA ARG A 50 8.01 29.71 -12.37
C ARG A 50 7.83 28.83 -11.14
N ARG A 51 7.92 29.39 -9.93
CA ARG A 51 7.85 28.63 -8.68
C ARG A 51 6.46 28.04 -8.43
N VAL A 52 5.40 28.77 -8.78
CA VAL A 52 4.01 28.29 -8.71
C VAL A 52 3.79 27.19 -9.73
N SER A 53 4.21 27.37 -10.98
CA SER A 53 4.09 26.32 -12.01
C SER A 53 4.86 25.06 -11.64
N GLU A 54 6.06 25.19 -11.08
CA GLU A 54 6.89 24.09 -10.60
C GLU A 54 6.22 23.37 -9.40
N SER A 55 5.67 24.12 -8.44
CA SER A 55 4.93 23.57 -7.30
C SER A 55 3.67 22.82 -7.73
N PHE A 56 2.89 23.38 -8.66
CA PHE A 56 1.70 22.70 -9.20
C PHE A 56 2.05 21.46 -10.01
N ARG A 57 3.14 21.47 -10.80
CA ARG A 57 3.63 20.27 -11.50
C ARG A 57 4.03 19.19 -10.51
N ALA A 58 4.81 19.53 -9.49
CA ALA A 58 5.23 18.58 -8.47
C ALA A 58 4.03 17.93 -7.75
N VAL A 59 3.04 18.74 -7.36
CA VAL A 59 1.80 18.24 -6.74
C VAL A 59 1.00 17.37 -7.70
N SER A 60 0.88 17.76 -8.98
CA SER A 60 0.18 16.97 -9.99
C SER A 60 0.84 15.61 -10.23
N THR A 61 2.17 15.56 -10.26
CA THR A 61 2.93 14.30 -10.39
C THR A 61 2.74 13.40 -9.17
N GLN A 62 2.73 13.97 -7.96
CA GLN A 62 2.44 13.20 -6.74
C GLN A 62 1.00 12.66 -6.75
N LEU A 63 0.02 13.46 -7.17
CA LEU A 63 -1.36 12.99 -7.31
C LEU A 63 -1.46 11.87 -8.34
N GLU A 64 -0.80 11.97 -9.49
CA GLU A 64 -0.78 10.91 -10.51
C GLU A 64 -0.17 9.60 -9.96
N GLN A 65 0.94 9.69 -9.21
CA GLN A 65 1.53 8.54 -8.54
C GLN A 65 0.58 7.93 -7.50
N VAL A 66 -0.16 8.75 -6.75
CA VAL A 66 -1.18 8.26 -5.80
C VAL A 66 -2.32 7.57 -6.55
N TYR A 67 -2.79 8.11 -7.68
CA TYR A 67 -3.80 7.45 -8.51
C TYR A 67 -3.31 6.11 -9.08
N LYS A 68 -2.05 6.06 -9.55
CA LYS A 68 -1.41 4.81 -9.99
C LYS A 68 -1.27 3.81 -8.84
N GLY A 69 -0.82 4.24 -7.67
CA GLY A 69 -0.70 3.40 -6.47
C GLY A 69 -2.05 2.89 -5.95
N LEU A 70 -3.12 3.70 -6.03
CA LEU A 70 -4.49 3.27 -5.74
C LEU A 70 -5.01 2.25 -6.77
N GLY A 71 -4.66 2.40 -8.05
CA GLY A 71 -4.95 1.40 -9.08
C GLY A 71 -4.22 0.08 -8.86
N GLU A 72 -2.96 0.13 -8.42
CA GLU A 72 -2.19 -1.07 -8.04
C GLU A 72 -2.77 -1.77 -6.81
N MET A 73 -3.28 -1.03 -5.80
CA MET A 73 -3.99 -1.64 -4.67
C MET A 73 -5.31 -2.32 -5.08
N GLN A 74 -6.01 -1.80 -6.09
CA GLN A 74 -7.22 -2.43 -6.63
C GLN A 74 -6.88 -3.77 -7.33
N ASN A 75 -5.73 -3.86 -7.99
CA ASN A 75 -5.21 -5.11 -8.56
C ASN A 75 -4.72 -6.09 -7.48
N LEU A 76 -4.04 -5.61 -6.44
CA LEU A 76 -3.61 -6.48 -5.33
C LEU A 76 -4.81 -7.07 -4.58
N ALA A 77 -5.90 -6.33 -4.41
CA ALA A 77 -7.14 -6.83 -3.81
C ALA A 77 -7.82 -7.94 -4.66
N ALA A 78 -7.65 -7.94 -5.98
CA ALA A 78 -8.12 -9.01 -6.86
C ALA A 78 -7.32 -10.30 -6.67
N ASP A 79 -6.01 -10.20 -6.43
CA ASP A 79 -5.13 -11.36 -6.23
C ASP A 79 -5.40 -12.08 -4.90
N VAL A 80 -5.74 -11.34 -3.84
CA VAL A 80 -6.21 -11.95 -2.57
C VAL A 80 -7.59 -12.61 -2.70
N GLY A 81 -8.39 -12.20 -3.69
CA GLY A 81 -9.65 -12.85 -4.04
C GLY A 81 -9.45 -14.26 -4.58
N SER A 82 -8.42 -14.48 -5.38
CA SER A 82 -8.07 -15.80 -5.92
C SER A 82 -7.64 -16.76 -4.81
N LEU A 83 -6.83 -16.28 -3.85
CA LEU A 83 -6.40 -17.10 -2.71
C LEU A 83 -7.57 -17.43 -1.77
N LYS A 84 -8.49 -16.47 -1.53
CA LYS A 84 -9.75 -16.72 -0.80
C LYS A 84 -10.62 -17.75 -1.52
N GLN A 85 -10.66 -17.74 -2.85
CA GLN A 85 -11.45 -18.68 -3.64
C GLN A 85 -10.84 -20.09 -3.66
N VAL A 86 -9.52 -20.19 -3.63
CA VAL A 86 -8.80 -21.46 -3.47
C VAL A 86 -8.97 -22.03 -2.05
N LEU A 87 -9.05 -21.18 -1.01
CA LEU A 87 -9.26 -21.59 0.39
C LEU A 87 -10.73 -21.75 0.82
N SER A 88 -11.69 -21.29 0.03
CA SER A 88 -13.14 -21.45 0.29
C SER A 88 -13.75 -22.69 -0.37
N GLY A 89 -13.06 -23.27 -1.35
CA GLY A 89 -13.47 -24.52 -1.98
C GLY A 89 -13.40 -25.69 -1.00
N VAL A 90 -14.56 -26.29 -0.71
CA VAL A 90 -14.68 -27.52 0.10
C VAL A 90 -13.82 -28.69 -0.40
N LYS A 91 -13.40 -28.67 -1.69
CA LYS A 91 -12.49 -29.67 -2.29
C LYS A 91 -11.02 -29.42 -1.93
N THR A 92 -10.55 -28.17 -1.97
CA THR A 92 -9.15 -27.83 -1.65
C THR A 92 -8.83 -28.06 -0.17
N ARG A 93 -9.82 -27.87 0.72
CA ARG A 93 -9.66 -28.19 2.16
C ARG A 93 -9.52 -29.69 2.42
N GLY A 94 -10.21 -30.54 1.65
CA GLY A 94 -10.01 -31.99 1.69
C GLY A 94 -8.57 -32.35 1.30
N ILE A 95 -8.12 -31.84 0.15
CA ILE A 95 -6.76 -32.10 -0.36
C ILE A 95 -5.68 -31.58 0.61
N LEU A 96 -5.83 -30.39 1.19
CA LEU A 96 -4.88 -29.87 2.19
C LEU A 96 -4.89 -30.69 3.49
N GLY A 97 -6.07 -31.13 3.93
CA GLY A 97 -6.21 -32.02 5.08
C GLY A 97 -5.54 -33.38 4.86
N GLU A 98 -5.67 -33.95 3.66
CA GLU A 98 -5.03 -35.21 3.26
C GLU A 98 -3.51 -35.09 3.19
N VAL A 99 -2.98 -33.98 2.66
CA VAL A 99 -1.53 -33.71 2.62
C VAL A 99 -0.96 -33.53 4.02
N GLN A 100 -1.65 -32.78 4.88
CA GLN A 100 -1.22 -32.57 6.25
C GLN A 100 -1.33 -33.86 7.10
N LEU A 101 -2.39 -34.64 6.91
CA LEU A 101 -2.53 -35.94 7.54
C LEU A 101 -1.39 -36.88 7.13
N GLY A 102 -1.05 -36.93 5.84
CA GLY A 102 0.09 -37.70 5.33
C GLY A 102 1.44 -37.27 5.93
N ALA A 103 1.66 -35.97 6.13
CA ALA A 103 2.86 -35.46 6.79
C ALA A 103 2.95 -35.90 8.27
N ILE A 104 1.83 -35.83 9.00
CA ILE A 104 1.76 -36.26 10.40
C ILE A 104 1.95 -37.77 10.53
N LEU A 105 1.32 -38.58 9.66
CA LEU A 105 1.53 -40.03 9.66
C LEU A 105 2.99 -40.39 9.39
N LYS A 106 3.65 -39.71 8.45
CA LYS A 106 5.08 -39.92 8.15
C LYS A 106 6.00 -39.57 9.32
N GLU A 107 5.64 -38.55 10.10
CA GLU A 107 6.45 -38.11 11.24
C GLU A 107 6.28 -39.03 12.46
N ILE A 108 5.08 -39.56 12.69
CA ILE A 108 4.76 -40.34 13.89
C ILE A 108 4.92 -41.85 13.69
N LEU A 109 4.62 -42.38 12.49
CA LEU A 109 4.58 -43.82 12.21
C LEU A 109 5.68 -44.25 11.23
N ALA A 110 6.22 -45.45 11.43
CA ALA A 110 7.16 -46.05 10.48
C ALA A 110 6.46 -46.40 9.15
N PRO A 111 7.14 -46.31 7.99
CA PRO A 111 6.55 -46.48 6.65
C PRO A 111 5.98 -47.89 6.33
N GLY A 112 5.94 -48.81 7.29
CA GLY A 112 5.27 -50.12 7.18
C GLY A 112 4.09 -50.32 8.14
N GLN A 113 3.81 -49.35 9.02
CA GLN A 113 2.70 -49.39 9.98
C GLN A 113 1.44 -48.69 9.48
N TYR A 114 1.51 -47.97 8.36
CA TYR A 114 0.35 -47.37 7.70
C TYR A 114 0.40 -47.66 6.20
N ALA A 115 -0.75 -47.58 5.54
CA ALA A 115 -0.87 -47.77 4.10
C ALA A 115 -1.85 -46.75 3.52
N GLU A 116 -1.54 -46.27 2.32
CA GLU A 116 -2.33 -45.27 1.59
C GLU A 116 -3.23 -45.98 0.57
N ASN A 117 -4.47 -45.50 0.37
CA ASN A 117 -5.41 -46.01 -0.64
C ASN A 117 -5.78 -47.51 -0.51
N VAL A 118 -5.97 -47.98 0.71
CA VAL A 118 -6.26 -49.39 1.01
C VAL A 118 -7.77 -49.64 1.17
N ALA A 119 -8.24 -50.80 0.70
CA ALA A 119 -9.55 -51.31 1.04
C ALA A 119 -9.48 -51.98 2.41
N THR A 120 -10.14 -51.40 3.42
CA THR A 120 -10.09 -51.88 4.81
C THR A 120 -10.85 -53.19 5.04
N VAL A 121 -11.77 -53.53 4.14
CA VAL A 121 -12.57 -54.76 4.19
C VAL A 121 -12.26 -55.63 2.97
N PRO A 122 -11.87 -56.91 3.14
CA PRO A 122 -11.68 -57.83 2.03
C PRO A 122 -12.98 -57.96 1.22
N GLY A 123 -12.95 -57.56 -0.06
CA GLY A 123 -14.11 -57.63 -0.97
C GLY A 123 -14.98 -56.36 -1.05
N SER A 124 -14.65 -55.29 -0.31
CA SER A 124 -15.33 -53.99 -0.47
C SER A 124 -14.60 -53.07 -1.43
N SER A 125 -15.35 -52.29 -2.22
CA SER A 125 -14.82 -51.20 -3.07
C SER A 125 -14.55 -49.90 -2.29
N ASN A 126 -14.83 -49.87 -0.98
CA ASN A 126 -14.60 -48.71 -0.14
C ASN A 126 -13.09 -48.58 0.17
N ARG A 127 -12.42 -47.76 -0.64
CA ARG A 127 -11.03 -47.35 -0.43
C ARG A 127 -11.00 -46.16 0.51
N VAL A 128 -10.07 -46.19 1.46
CA VAL A 128 -9.78 -45.05 2.34
C VAL A 128 -8.41 -44.47 2.00
N GLU A 129 -8.26 -43.16 2.17
CA GLU A 129 -7.02 -42.46 1.84
C GLU A 129 -5.84 -42.95 2.68
N TYR A 130 -6.05 -43.18 3.99
CA TYR A 130 -5.05 -43.71 4.91
C TYR A 130 -5.63 -44.79 5.84
N ALA A 131 -4.88 -45.86 6.10
CA ALA A 131 -5.21 -46.89 7.08
C ALA A 131 -3.98 -47.32 7.88
N VAL A 132 -4.12 -47.47 9.20
CA VAL A 132 -3.05 -47.96 10.08
C VAL A 132 -3.20 -49.47 10.28
N LYS A 133 -2.06 -50.16 10.21
CA LYS A 133 -1.91 -51.60 10.41
C LYS A 133 -1.72 -51.89 11.89
N LEU A 134 -2.74 -52.47 12.53
CA LEU A 134 -2.65 -52.90 13.93
C LEU A 134 -2.41 -54.42 13.99
N PRO A 135 -1.42 -54.87 14.80
CA PRO A 135 -1.24 -56.30 15.05
C PRO A 135 -2.39 -56.80 15.95
N GLY A 136 -3.34 -57.51 15.37
CA GLY A 136 -4.41 -58.20 16.09
C GLY A 136 -4.05 -59.65 16.39
N GLN A 137 -4.61 -60.22 17.46
CA GLN A 137 -4.35 -61.60 17.88
C GLN A 137 -4.78 -62.67 16.85
N SER A 138 -5.63 -62.32 15.89
CA SER A 138 -6.19 -63.25 14.87
C SER A 138 -6.08 -62.72 13.44
N GLY A 139 -5.11 -61.84 13.16
CA GLY A 139 -4.90 -61.28 11.82
C GLY A 139 -4.52 -59.81 11.81
N THR A 140 -4.08 -59.32 10.64
CA THR A 140 -3.82 -57.90 10.43
C THR A 140 -5.15 -57.15 10.37
N VAL A 141 -5.37 -56.21 11.30
CA VAL A 141 -6.55 -55.34 11.31
C VAL A 141 -6.18 -53.98 10.75
N TRP A 142 -6.95 -53.50 9.77
CA TRP A 142 -6.78 -52.17 9.18
C TRP A 142 -7.73 -51.18 9.85
N LEU A 143 -7.18 -50.13 10.46
CA LEU A 143 -7.96 -49.03 11.03
C LEU A 143 -7.96 -47.86 10.04
N PRO A 144 -9.10 -47.51 9.40
CA PRO A 144 -9.17 -46.35 8.53
C PRO A 144 -8.97 -45.05 9.33
N ILE A 145 -8.22 -44.11 8.77
CA ILE A 145 -8.08 -42.75 9.28
C ILE A 145 -8.70 -41.79 8.26
N ASP A 146 -9.73 -41.07 8.69
CA ASP A 146 -10.42 -40.05 7.89
C ASP A 146 -9.89 -38.66 8.25
N ALA A 147 -9.38 -37.90 7.27
CA ALA A 147 -8.92 -36.52 7.47
C ALA A 147 -10.05 -35.50 7.43
N LYS A 148 -11.30 -35.94 7.20
CA LYS A 148 -12.45 -35.06 7.05
C LYS A 148 -12.82 -34.43 8.38
N PHE A 149 -12.17 -33.33 8.74
CA PHE A 149 -12.61 -32.44 9.81
C PHE A 149 -13.97 -31.81 9.40
N PRO A 150 -15.11 -32.18 10.02
CA PRO A 150 -16.33 -31.43 9.80
C PRO A 150 -16.18 -30.06 10.46
N ALA A 151 -16.56 -28.99 9.75
CA ALA A 151 -16.52 -27.62 10.22
C ALA A 151 -17.59 -27.33 11.29
N ILE A 152 -17.57 -28.10 12.38
CA ILE A 152 -18.39 -27.85 13.55
C ILE A 152 -17.51 -27.03 14.50
N PRO A 153 -17.83 -25.74 14.76
CA PRO A 153 -17.15 -24.98 15.79
C PRO A 153 -17.22 -25.76 17.11
N MET A 154 -16.09 -25.90 17.82
CA MET A 154 -15.99 -26.61 19.10
C MET A 154 -17.04 -26.17 20.15
N HIS A 155 -17.65 -25.00 20.00
CA HIS A 155 -18.73 -24.52 20.87
C HIS A 155 -20.07 -25.27 20.71
N THR A 156 -20.31 -25.98 19.61
CA THR A 156 -21.58 -26.69 19.36
C THR A 156 -21.58 -28.16 19.79
N CYS A 157 -20.42 -28.72 20.18
CA CYS A 157 -20.30 -30.12 20.62
C CYS A 157 -20.61 -30.32 22.12
N ARG A 158 -21.26 -29.36 22.80
CA ARG A 158 -21.59 -29.45 24.24
C ARG A 158 -23.05 -29.75 24.54
N THR A 159 -23.92 -29.88 23.54
CA THR A 159 -25.32 -30.22 23.76
C THR A 159 -25.59 -31.68 23.41
N PRO A 160 -25.86 -32.56 24.39
CA PRO A 160 -26.33 -33.90 24.10
C PRO A 160 -27.70 -33.81 23.42
N ARG A 161 -27.81 -34.37 22.22
CA ARG A 161 -29.03 -34.43 21.44
C ARG A 161 -30.08 -35.25 22.23
N PRO A 162 -31.29 -34.74 22.54
CA PRO A 162 -32.30 -35.54 23.23
C PRO A 162 -32.78 -36.66 22.31
N ALA A 163 -32.91 -37.87 22.88
CA ALA A 163 -33.34 -39.07 22.19
C ALA A 163 -34.73 -38.86 21.55
N ALA A 164 -34.81 -39.10 20.24
CA ALA A 164 -36.07 -39.10 19.52
C ALA A 164 -36.90 -40.31 19.95
N THR A 165 -38.08 -40.05 20.52
CA THR A 165 -39.11 -41.04 20.83
C THR A 165 -39.69 -41.61 19.51
N PRO A 166 -39.87 -42.94 19.37
CA PRO A 166 -40.45 -43.50 18.15
C PRO A 166 -41.98 -43.28 18.11
N PRO A 167 -42.57 -43.11 16.91
CA PRO A 167 -44.02 -43.00 16.77
C PRO A 167 -44.71 -44.36 16.91
N ARG A 168 -45.90 -44.36 17.50
CA ARG A 168 -46.85 -45.49 17.52
C ARG A 168 -47.54 -45.66 16.17
#